data_AF-A0A3C1GNZ1-F1
#
_entry.id   AF-A0A3C1GNZ1-F1
#
_cell.length_a   1.000
_cell.length_b   1.000
_cell.length_c   1.000
_cell.angle_alpha   90.00
_cell.angle_beta   90.00
_cell.angle_gamma   90.00
#
_symmetry.space_group_name_H-M   'P 1'
#
loop_
_entity.id
_entity.type
_entity.pdbx_description
1 polymer ?
#
loop_
_entity_poly.entity_id
_entity_poly.type
_entity_poly.pdbx_seq_one_letter_code
_entity_poly.pdbx_strand_id
1 'polypeptide(L)'
;MITTILTTDIHTDFSTLLTNGAANRLLEALNALADKEADKSSSTNSSLTIDCSSFDADDLKLLADDDKATTALIQLFNQLFVDQQVELVRGAHEPEYFPANNGNLARIEFAHGFFNSALHEISHWCIAGQARRQLSDFGYWYAADGRSEAQQHAFERVEVKPQALECLFTLACQRPFQVSQDNLFAEFDTSRSTFASDVYRQAQNYIAQPQSLPRDAQTLLKTLLSLFADKDTQSIY
;
A
#
# COMPACT_ATOMS: atom_id res chain seq x y z
N MET A 1 -3.77 48.16 9.25
CA MET A 1 -4.58 46.98 9.61
C MET A 1 -3.91 45.78 9.01
N ILE A 2 -3.34 44.91 9.85
CA ILE A 2 -2.67 43.69 9.41
C ILE A 2 -3.78 42.65 9.23
N THR A 3 -4.08 42.29 7.99
CA THR A 3 -5.01 41.21 7.68
C THR A 3 -4.32 39.90 8.05
N THR A 4 -4.66 39.34 9.20
CA THR A 4 -4.34 37.97 9.58
C THR A 4 -5.05 37.05 8.59
N ILE A 5 -4.31 36.53 7.61
CA ILE A 5 -4.76 35.41 6.80
C ILE A 5 -4.71 34.20 7.73
N LEU A 6 -5.87 33.81 8.24
CA LEU A 6 -6.07 32.49 8.84
C LEU A 6 -5.85 31.48 7.71
N THR A 7 -4.66 30.89 7.65
CA THR A 7 -4.42 29.67 6.87
C THR A 7 -5.24 28.59 7.55
N THR A 8 -6.43 28.33 7.02
CA THR A 8 -7.21 27.13 7.36
C THR A 8 -6.37 25.95 6.93
N ASP A 9 -5.77 25.28 7.91
CA ASP A 9 -5.18 23.96 7.72
C ASP A 9 -6.33 23.02 7.37
N ILE A 10 -6.52 22.77 6.07
CA ILE A 10 -7.47 21.77 5.60
C ILE A 10 -6.83 20.44 5.96
N HIS A 11 -7.03 19.98 7.19
CA HIS A 11 -6.63 18.65 7.62
C HIS A 11 -7.17 17.68 6.58
N THR A 12 -6.24 17.05 5.86
CA THR A 12 -6.59 16.26 4.69
C THR A 12 -7.31 15.00 5.18
N ASP A 13 -8.59 14.88 4.87
CA ASP A 13 -9.42 13.76 5.34
C ASP A 13 -9.36 12.59 4.35
N PHE A 14 -8.43 11.68 4.61
CA PHE A 14 -8.22 10.47 3.80
C PHE A 14 -9.44 9.53 3.79
N SER A 15 -10.32 9.57 4.79
CA SER A 15 -11.50 8.70 4.86
C SER A 15 -12.48 8.95 3.70
N THR A 16 -12.40 10.13 3.07
CA THR A 16 -13.24 10.52 1.94
C THR A 16 -12.80 9.93 0.59
N LEU A 17 -11.56 9.43 0.48
CA LEU A 17 -10.99 9.00 -0.80
C LEU A 17 -11.67 7.76 -1.37
N LEU A 18 -11.90 6.76 -0.53
CA LEU A 18 -12.32 5.42 -0.95
C LEU A 18 -13.67 5.04 -0.33
N THR A 19 -14.65 5.94 -0.45
CA THR A 19 -16.07 5.62 -0.13
C THR A 19 -16.55 4.36 -0.87
N ASN A 20 -17.56 3.65 -0.38
CA ASN A 20 -18.07 2.41 -1.00
C ASN A 20 -18.33 2.56 -2.51
N GLY A 21 -18.90 3.68 -2.94
CA GLY A 21 -19.12 3.95 -4.36
C GLY A 21 -17.83 4.16 -5.16
N ALA A 22 -16.81 4.80 -4.57
CA ALA A 22 -15.49 4.95 -5.20
C ALA A 22 -14.72 3.62 -5.24
N ALA A 23 -14.80 2.84 -4.16
CA ALA A 23 -14.23 1.49 -4.05
C ALA A 23 -14.76 0.56 -5.15
N ASN A 24 -16.08 0.51 -5.34
CA ASN A 24 -16.70 -0.34 -6.37
C ASN A 24 -16.28 0.07 -7.79
N ARG A 25 -16.27 1.37 -8.11
CA ARG A 25 -15.80 1.85 -9.42
C ARG A 25 -14.32 1.55 -9.65
N LEU A 26 -13.50 1.68 -8.62
CA LEU A 26 -12.08 1.34 -8.70
C LEU A 26 -11.89 -0.16 -8.94
N LEU A 27 -12.65 -1.01 -8.23
CA LEU A 27 -12.63 -2.45 -8.43
C LEU A 27 -13.04 -2.84 -9.85
N GLU A 28 -14.12 -2.27 -10.38
CA GLU A 28 -14.54 -2.46 -11.78
C GLU A 28 -13.44 -2.06 -12.77
N ALA A 29 -12.80 -0.92 -12.56
CA ALA A 29 -11.71 -0.46 -13.41
C ALA A 29 -10.49 -1.39 -13.36
N LEU A 30 -10.10 -1.86 -12.18
CA LEU A 30 -9.00 -2.81 -11.99
C LEU A 30 -9.31 -4.18 -12.62
N ASN A 31 -10.56 -4.64 -12.54
CA ASN A 31 -11.00 -5.86 -13.25
C ASN A 31 -10.85 -5.71 -14.76
N ALA A 32 -11.32 -4.60 -15.33
CA ALA A 32 -11.19 -4.33 -16.76
C ALA A 32 -9.73 -4.19 -17.23
N LEU A 33 -8.82 -3.75 -16.36
CA LEU A 33 -7.39 -3.73 -16.65
C LEU A 33 -6.79 -5.14 -16.68
N ALA A 34 -7.14 -5.98 -15.70
CA ALA A 34 -6.69 -7.37 -15.64
C ALA A 34 -7.16 -8.18 -16.85
N ASP A 35 -8.42 -8.03 -17.28
CA ASP A 35 -8.97 -8.74 -18.44
C ASP A 35 -8.23 -8.36 -19.74
N LYS A 36 -7.90 -7.07 -19.92
CA LYS A 36 -7.12 -6.58 -21.06
C LYS A 36 -5.68 -7.12 -21.09
N GLU A 37 -5.10 -7.42 -19.93
CA GLU A 37 -3.78 -8.05 -19.86
C GLU A 37 -3.86 -9.53 -20.24
N ALA A 38 -4.89 -10.25 -19.77
CA ALA A 38 -5.12 -11.65 -20.09
C ALA A 38 -5.35 -11.89 -21.59
N ASP A 39 -6.12 -11.01 -22.25
CA ASP A 39 -6.36 -11.07 -23.70
C ASP A 39 -5.08 -10.84 -24.53
N LYS A 40 -4.13 -10.07 -24.02
CA LYS A 40 -2.81 -9.85 -24.67
C LYS A 40 -1.86 -11.02 -24.48
N SER A 41 -2.01 -11.79 -23.40
CA SER A 41 -1.14 -12.91 -23.05
C SER A 41 -1.72 -14.27 -23.46
N SER A 42 -2.36 -14.36 -24.64
CA SER A 42 -2.91 -15.61 -25.21
C SER A 42 -1.83 -16.68 -25.45
N SER A 43 -1.38 -17.30 -24.37
CA SER A 43 -0.97 -18.69 -24.15
C SER A 43 -0.78 -18.82 -22.64
N THR A 44 -1.75 -19.48 -21.97
CA THR A 44 -1.77 -19.86 -20.55
C THR A 44 -1.67 -18.73 -19.51
N ASN A 45 -2.79 -18.39 -18.86
CA ASN A 45 -2.95 -18.69 -17.42
C ASN A 45 -4.37 -18.46 -16.89
N SER A 46 -4.67 -19.31 -15.91
CA SER A 46 -5.91 -19.43 -15.13
C SER A 46 -6.47 -18.10 -14.67
N SER A 47 -7.79 -17.95 -14.75
CA SER A 47 -8.54 -17.03 -13.90
C SER A 47 -8.00 -17.17 -12.47
N LEU A 48 -7.48 -16.08 -11.89
CA LEU A 48 -7.04 -16.02 -10.50
C LEU A 48 -8.30 -16.08 -9.61
N THR A 49 -8.96 -17.23 -9.58
CA THR A 49 -9.75 -17.63 -8.43
C THR A 49 -8.74 -17.92 -7.33
N ILE A 50 -8.45 -16.91 -6.49
CA ILE A 50 -7.72 -17.13 -5.25
C ILE A 50 -8.52 -18.19 -4.50
N ASP A 51 -7.94 -19.39 -4.39
CA ASP A 51 -8.50 -20.44 -3.56
C ASP A 51 -8.35 -19.97 -2.11
N CYS A 52 -9.38 -19.29 -1.62
CA CYS A 52 -9.47 -18.83 -0.22
C CYS A 52 -9.74 -20.00 0.74
N SER A 53 -9.66 -21.27 0.32
CA SER A 53 -9.82 -22.39 1.26
C SER A 53 -8.66 -22.53 2.25
N SER A 54 -7.49 -21.93 1.95
CA SER A 54 -6.30 -21.92 2.81
C SER A 54 -6.15 -20.66 3.67
N PHE A 55 -7.06 -19.69 3.56
CA PHE A 55 -6.95 -18.38 4.18
C PHE A 55 -8.32 -17.92 4.69
N ASP A 56 -8.44 -17.65 5.98
CA ASP A 56 -9.69 -17.11 6.53
C ASP A 56 -9.77 -15.61 6.22
N ALA A 57 -10.48 -15.27 5.13
CA ALA A 57 -10.73 -13.88 4.76
C ALA A 57 -11.42 -13.09 5.87
N ASP A 58 -12.08 -13.77 6.82
CA ASP A 58 -12.70 -13.15 7.97
C ASP A 58 -11.67 -12.69 9.01
N ASP A 59 -10.50 -13.34 9.10
CA ASP A 59 -9.40 -12.88 9.97
C ASP A 59 -8.80 -11.55 9.48
N LEU A 60 -8.74 -11.31 8.16
CA LEU A 60 -8.30 -10.02 7.60
C LEU A 60 -9.29 -8.90 7.92
N LYS A 61 -10.58 -9.24 8.02
CA LYS A 61 -11.68 -8.33 8.39
C LYS A 61 -11.78 -8.10 9.89
N LEU A 62 -11.04 -8.85 10.70
CA LEU A 62 -11.06 -8.75 12.15
C LEU A 62 -10.28 -7.52 12.61
N LEU A 63 -10.90 -6.34 12.46
CA LEU A 63 -10.30 -5.03 12.79
C LEU A 63 -9.82 -4.91 14.25
N ALA A 64 -10.31 -5.77 15.14
CA ALA A 64 -9.98 -5.76 16.57
C ALA A 64 -8.73 -6.60 16.93
N ASP A 65 -8.24 -7.48 16.05
CA ASP A 65 -7.10 -8.36 16.31
C ASP A 65 -6.02 -8.14 15.23
N ASP A 66 -5.12 -7.21 15.52
CA ASP A 66 -4.06 -6.81 14.60
C ASP A 66 -3.08 -7.95 14.29
N ASP A 67 -2.88 -8.88 15.22
CA ASP A 67 -1.97 -10.00 15.00
C ASP A 67 -2.56 -11.02 14.00
N LYS A 68 -3.84 -11.36 14.14
CA LYS A 68 -4.53 -12.20 13.15
C LYS A 68 -4.61 -11.52 11.79
N ALA A 69 -5.02 -10.26 11.75
CA ALA A 69 -5.09 -9.50 10.50
C ALA A 69 -3.72 -9.43 9.80
N THR A 70 -2.64 -9.27 10.55
CA THR A 70 -1.27 -9.26 10.01
C THR A 70 -0.86 -10.63 9.47
N THR A 71 -1.18 -11.71 10.19
CA THR A 71 -0.92 -13.09 9.72
C THR A 71 -1.69 -13.40 8.44
N ALA A 72 -2.96 -12.99 8.39
CA ALA A 72 -3.83 -13.04 7.23
C ALA A 72 -3.23 -12.29 6.03
N LEU A 73 -2.74 -11.06 6.22
CA LEU A 73 -2.10 -10.27 5.16
C LEU A 73 -0.84 -10.95 4.60
N ILE A 74 -0.02 -11.54 5.46
CA ILE A 74 1.17 -12.30 5.04
C ILE A 74 0.79 -13.48 4.15
N GLN A 75 -0.18 -14.28 4.59
CA GLN A 75 -0.65 -15.44 3.82
C GLN A 75 -1.20 -15.01 2.46
N LEU A 76 -2.03 -13.96 2.44
CA LEU A 76 -2.59 -13.38 1.23
C LEU A 76 -1.48 -12.92 0.27
N PHE A 77 -0.50 -12.15 0.76
CA PHE A 77 0.60 -11.66 -0.06
C PHE A 77 1.43 -12.82 -0.63
N ASN A 78 1.84 -13.77 0.21
CA ASN A 78 2.69 -14.89 -0.20
C ASN A 78 2.01 -15.82 -1.21
N GLN A 79 0.69 -15.98 -1.12
CA GLN A 79 -0.08 -16.71 -2.11
C GLN A 79 -0.24 -15.92 -3.41
N LEU A 80 -0.54 -14.62 -3.31
CA LEU A 80 -0.79 -13.75 -4.45
C LEU A 80 0.47 -13.52 -5.30
N PHE A 81 1.64 -13.49 -4.66
CA PHE A 81 2.91 -13.15 -5.31
C PHE A 81 3.95 -14.28 -5.38
N VAL A 82 3.52 -15.53 -5.23
CA VAL A 82 4.41 -16.72 -5.26
C VAL A 82 5.23 -16.80 -6.55
N ASP A 83 4.64 -16.42 -7.69
CA ASP A 83 5.29 -16.45 -9.00
C ASP A 83 6.38 -15.38 -9.14
N GLN A 84 6.32 -14.29 -8.36
CA GLN A 84 7.39 -13.28 -8.31
C GLN A 84 8.54 -13.68 -7.37
N GLN A 85 8.49 -14.88 -6.77
CA GLN A 85 9.53 -15.41 -5.88
C GLN A 85 9.86 -14.45 -4.73
N VAL A 86 8.82 -13.87 -4.13
CA VAL A 86 8.93 -12.95 -2.99
C VAL A 86 8.02 -13.42 -1.85
N GLU A 87 8.47 -13.23 -0.63
CA GLU A 87 7.68 -13.45 0.58
C GLU A 87 7.69 -12.22 1.49
N LEU A 88 6.56 -12.01 2.18
CA LEU A 88 6.41 -11.08 3.28
C LEU A 88 6.66 -11.80 4.59
N VAL A 89 7.53 -11.24 5.43
CA VAL A 89 8.01 -11.88 6.66
C VAL A 89 7.95 -10.89 7.82
N ARG A 90 7.52 -11.36 8.99
CA ARG A 90 7.62 -10.58 10.24
C ARG A 90 9.08 -10.45 10.63
N GLY A 91 9.60 -9.23 10.58
CA GLY A 91 10.92 -8.88 11.11
C GLY A 91 10.88 -8.69 12.62
N ALA A 92 12.01 -8.95 13.28
CA ALA A 92 12.17 -8.70 14.71
C ALA A 92 12.69 -7.27 15.01
N HIS A 93 13.26 -6.61 14.00
CA HIS A 93 14.02 -5.36 14.13
C HIS A 93 13.56 -4.34 13.06
N GLU A 94 14.51 -3.65 12.42
CA GLU A 94 14.24 -2.68 11.36
C GLU A 94 13.65 -3.36 10.12
N PRO A 95 12.81 -2.66 9.34
CA PRO A 95 12.35 -3.18 8.07
C PRO A 95 13.51 -3.27 7.08
N GLU A 96 13.54 -4.32 6.27
CA GLU A 96 14.55 -4.49 5.22
C GLU A 96 14.02 -5.33 4.06
N TYR A 97 14.32 -4.90 2.84
CA TYR A 97 14.15 -5.74 1.66
C TYR A 97 15.44 -6.50 1.31
N PHE A 98 15.31 -7.82 1.26
CA PHE A 98 16.36 -8.73 0.79
C PHE A 98 16.05 -9.20 -0.63
N PRO A 99 16.90 -8.91 -1.63
CA PRO A 99 16.72 -9.46 -2.97
C PRO A 99 16.88 -10.98 -2.96
N ALA A 100 16.24 -11.64 -3.92
CA ALA A 100 16.40 -13.09 -4.11
C ALA A 100 17.88 -13.43 -4.33
N ASN A 101 18.39 -14.43 -3.62
CA ASN A 101 19.80 -14.80 -3.66
C ASN A 101 19.98 -16.30 -3.44
N ASN A 102 20.85 -16.94 -4.22
CA ASN A 102 21.27 -18.34 -4.07
C ASN A 102 20.11 -19.34 -3.93
N GLY A 103 19.02 -19.14 -4.68
CA GLY A 103 17.84 -20.00 -4.65
C GLY A 103 16.85 -19.68 -3.53
N ASN A 104 17.13 -18.68 -2.69
CA ASN A 104 16.16 -18.15 -1.74
C ASN A 104 15.25 -17.11 -2.41
N LEU A 105 14.00 -17.06 -1.96
CA LEU A 105 13.05 -16.01 -2.33
C LEU A 105 13.56 -14.64 -1.88
N ALA A 106 13.12 -13.59 -2.58
CA ALA A 106 13.23 -12.24 -2.04
C ALA A 106 12.36 -12.13 -0.78
N ARG A 107 12.80 -11.33 0.19
CA ARG A 107 12.07 -11.16 1.47
C ARG A 107 11.80 -9.70 1.74
N ILE A 108 10.55 -9.39 2.01
CA ILE A 108 10.12 -8.10 2.54
C ILE A 108 9.96 -8.31 4.05
N GLU A 109 10.93 -7.87 4.84
CA GLU A 109 10.84 -7.92 6.31
C GLU A 109 10.27 -6.60 6.81
N PHE A 110 9.15 -6.66 7.54
CA PHE A 110 8.52 -5.49 8.15
C PHE A 110 8.65 -5.50 9.68
N ALA A 111 8.76 -4.31 10.27
CA ALA A 111 9.09 -4.15 11.68
C ALA A 111 7.88 -4.39 12.61
N HIS A 112 8.20 -4.87 13.82
CA HIS A 112 7.30 -4.94 14.98
C HIS A 112 6.01 -5.77 14.80
N GLY A 113 5.83 -6.46 13.67
CA GLY A 113 4.66 -7.31 13.43
C GLY A 113 3.35 -6.53 13.31
N PHE A 114 3.39 -5.24 13.01
CA PHE A 114 2.19 -4.41 12.86
C PHE A 114 1.64 -4.43 11.44
N PHE A 115 0.30 -4.43 11.32
CA PHE A 115 -0.41 -4.49 10.05
C PHE A 115 -0.05 -3.34 9.11
N ASN A 116 -0.01 -2.12 9.64
CA ASN A 116 0.34 -0.94 8.84
C ASN A 116 1.81 -0.96 8.39
N SER A 117 2.72 -1.48 9.23
CA SER A 117 4.13 -1.65 8.82
C SER A 117 4.23 -2.63 7.65
N ALA A 118 3.48 -3.74 7.68
CA ALA A 118 3.44 -4.65 6.53
C ALA A 118 2.92 -3.97 5.25
N LEU A 119 1.83 -3.19 5.33
CA LEU A 119 1.31 -2.45 4.18
C LEU A 119 2.28 -1.40 3.65
N HIS A 120 3.02 -0.74 4.54
CA HIS A 120 4.06 0.22 4.19
C HIS A 120 5.16 -0.46 3.35
N GLU A 121 5.73 -1.56 3.83
CA GLU A 121 6.79 -2.28 3.11
C GLU A 121 6.32 -2.86 1.78
N ILE A 122 5.09 -3.39 1.72
CA ILE A 122 4.48 -3.83 0.45
C ILE A 122 4.36 -2.65 -0.52
N SER A 123 4.04 -1.45 -0.03
CA SER A 123 3.91 -0.26 -0.86
C SER A 123 5.25 0.15 -1.45
N HIS A 124 6.33 0.11 -0.67
CA HIS A 124 7.69 0.30 -1.17
C HIS A 124 8.06 -0.71 -2.24
N TRP A 125 7.79 -2.00 -1.99
CA TRP A 125 8.05 -3.05 -2.96
C TRP A 125 7.26 -2.86 -4.27
N CYS A 126 5.99 -2.46 -4.19
CA CYS A 126 5.17 -2.14 -5.36
C CYS A 126 5.74 -0.98 -6.19
N ILE A 127 6.30 0.06 -5.55
CA ILE A 127 6.92 1.20 -6.24
C ILE A 127 8.30 0.82 -6.81
N ALA A 128 9.03 -0.06 -6.16
CA ALA A 128 10.33 -0.52 -6.62
C ALA A 128 10.19 -1.37 -7.89
N GLY A 129 10.64 -0.85 -9.03
CA GLY A 129 10.69 -1.62 -10.27
C GLY A 129 11.72 -2.76 -10.23
N GLN A 130 11.70 -3.62 -11.26
CA GLN A 130 12.54 -4.84 -11.33
C GLN A 130 14.02 -4.60 -11.03
N ALA A 131 14.61 -3.51 -11.53
CA ALA A 131 16.02 -3.19 -11.30
C ALA A 131 16.32 -2.87 -9.83
N ARG A 132 15.41 -2.16 -9.14
CA ARG A 132 15.58 -1.85 -7.71
C ARG A 132 15.36 -3.07 -6.83
N ARG A 133 14.47 -3.98 -7.21
CA ARG A 133 14.28 -5.28 -6.54
C ARG A 133 15.51 -6.22 -6.60
N GLN A 134 16.59 -5.82 -7.27
CA GLN A 134 17.88 -6.53 -7.22
C GLN A 134 18.83 -5.98 -6.15
N LEU A 135 18.46 -4.91 -5.46
CA LEU A 135 19.28 -4.23 -4.48
C LEU A 135 18.67 -4.41 -3.09
N SER A 136 19.52 -4.58 -2.08
CA SER A 136 19.10 -4.45 -0.68
C SER A 136 18.40 -3.11 -0.46
N ASP A 137 17.27 -3.17 0.23
CA ASP A 137 16.40 -2.03 0.51
C ASP A 137 16.08 -1.16 -0.73
N PHE A 138 15.94 -1.82 -1.89
CA PHE A 138 15.67 -1.21 -3.18
C PHE A 138 16.73 -0.19 -3.66
N GLY A 139 17.88 -0.12 -2.97
CA GLY A 139 18.91 0.90 -3.17
C GLY A 139 18.51 2.29 -2.68
N TYR A 140 17.53 2.39 -1.77
CA TYR A 140 17.24 3.63 -1.07
C TYR A 140 18.35 3.97 -0.07
N TRP A 141 18.43 5.24 0.29
CA TRP A 141 19.34 5.72 1.31
C TRP A 141 18.59 5.81 2.62
N TYR A 142 19.23 5.35 3.70
CA TYR A 142 18.71 5.48 5.05
C TYR A 142 19.20 6.79 5.68
N ALA A 143 18.31 7.51 6.34
CA ALA A 143 18.69 8.50 7.35
C ALA A 143 17.89 8.29 8.61
N ALA A 144 18.62 8.16 9.71
CA ALA A 144 18.05 8.10 11.04
C ALA A 144 17.25 9.36 11.38
N ASP A 145 16.45 9.25 12.43
CA ASP A 145 15.70 10.35 13.03
C ASP A 145 16.59 11.57 13.38
N GLY A 146 16.00 12.75 13.46
CA GLY A 146 16.73 14.02 13.59
C GLY A 146 17.21 14.58 12.25
N ARG A 147 16.44 14.32 11.18
CA ARG A 147 16.75 14.81 9.82
C ARG A 147 16.70 16.33 9.78
N SER A 148 17.62 16.95 9.05
CA SER A 148 17.51 18.38 8.69
C SER A 148 16.28 18.63 7.81
N GLU A 149 15.80 19.88 7.74
CA GLU A 149 14.67 20.29 6.88
C GLU A 149 14.88 19.85 5.41
N ALA A 150 16.09 20.01 4.87
CA ALA A 150 16.41 19.57 3.51
C ALA A 150 16.34 18.05 3.33
N GLN A 151 16.77 17.27 4.33
CA GLN A 151 16.66 15.81 4.32
C GLN A 151 15.21 15.36 4.47
N GLN A 152 14.42 16.02 5.32
CA GLN A 152 12.99 15.74 5.46
C GLN A 152 12.28 15.98 4.12
N HIS A 153 12.51 17.11 3.46
CA HIS A 153 11.92 17.36 2.15
C HIS A 153 12.36 16.34 1.09
N ALA A 154 13.59 15.84 1.16
CA ALA A 154 14.03 14.78 0.25
C ALA A 154 13.31 13.47 0.50
N PHE A 155 13.08 13.11 1.77
CA PHE A 155 12.27 11.97 2.16
C PHE A 155 10.82 12.10 1.74
N GLU A 156 10.15 13.20 2.10
CA GLU A 156 8.73 13.42 1.79
C GLU A 156 8.47 13.25 0.28
N ARG A 157 9.36 13.76 -0.58
CA ARG A 157 9.26 13.59 -2.04
C ARG A 157 9.29 12.14 -2.51
N VAL A 158 10.13 11.29 -1.89
CA VAL A 158 10.21 9.87 -2.28
C VAL A 158 9.09 9.04 -1.67
N GLU A 159 8.54 9.49 -0.54
CA GLU A 159 7.46 8.84 0.21
C GLU A 159 6.05 9.11 -0.33
N VAL A 160 5.85 10.15 -1.17
CA VAL A 160 4.52 10.49 -1.69
C VAL A 160 3.83 9.28 -2.35
N LYS A 161 4.58 8.50 -3.14
CA LYS A 161 4.00 7.36 -3.87
C LYS A 161 3.82 6.12 -3.00
N PRO A 162 4.82 5.68 -2.19
CA PRO A 162 4.62 4.62 -1.22
C PRO A 162 3.43 4.88 -0.30
N GLN A 163 3.36 6.03 0.37
CA GLN A 163 2.28 6.33 1.32
C GLN A 163 0.92 6.53 0.64
N ALA A 164 0.89 6.91 -0.65
CA ALA A 164 -0.36 6.92 -1.41
C ALA A 164 -0.87 5.50 -1.72
N LEU A 165 0.01 4.53 -1.95
CA LEU A 165 -0.40 3.12 -2.07
C LEU A 165 -0.80 2.54 -0.71
N GLU A 166 -0.03 2.82 0.33
CA GLU A 166 -0.33 2.43 1.71
C GLU A 166 -1.72 2.93 2.13
N CYS A 167 -2.04 4.17 1.79
CA CYS A 167 -3.36 4.76 1.98
C CYS A 167 -4.46 3.93 1.30
N LEU A 168 -4.31 3.61 0.02
CA LEU A 168 -5.33 2.85 -0.72
C LEU A 168 -5.49 1.42 -0.19
N PHE A 169 -4.40 0.74 0.16
CA PHE A 169 -4.46 -0.60 0.76
C PHE A 169 -5.13 -0.57 2.14
N THR A 170 -4.76 0.41 2.97
CA THR A 170 -5.33 0.58 4.31
C THR A 170 -6.84 0.86 4.25
N LEU A 171 -7.26 1.76 3.36
CA LEU A 171 -8.68 2.08 3.16
C LEU A 171 -9.45 0.91 2.53
N ALA A 172 -8.85 0.14 1.63
CA ALA A 172 -9.48 -1.08 1.07
C ALA A 172 -9.73 -2.13 2.16
N CYS A 173 -8.89 -2.19 3.18
CA CYS A 173 -9.07 -3.00 4.39
C CYS A 173 -10.01 -2.35 5.43
N GLN A 174 -10.70 -1.26 5.09
CA GLN A 174 -11.61 -0.50 5.97
C GLN A 174 -10.96 0.01 7.27
N ARG A 175 -9.65 0.31 7.21
CA ARG A 175 -8.86 0.85 8.34
C ARG A 175 -8.58 2.35 8.15
N PRO A 176 -8.42 3.13 9.23
CA PRO A 176 -8.02 4.53 9.12
C PRO A 176 -6.55 4.64 8.70
N PHE A 177 -6.26 5.60 7.83
CA PHE A 177 -4.90 5.90 7.37
C PHE A 177 -4.43 7.26 7.89
N GLN A 178 -3.15 7.33 8.27
CA GLN A 178 -2.46 8.57 8.59
C GLN A 178 -1.07 8.52 7.96
N VAL A 179 -0.62 9.68 7.48
CA VAL A 179 0.70 9.86 6.88
C VAL A 179 1.76 9.81 7.98
N SER A 180 2.85 9.10 7.75
CA SER A 180 4.00 9.05 8.65
C SER A 180 5.12 9.95 8.12
N GLN A 181 5.45 11.01 8.85
CA GLN A 181 6.62 11.84 8.53
C GLN A 181 7.94 11.23 9.01
N ASP A 182 7.88 10.21 9.88
CA ASP A 182 9.00 9.43 10.39
C ASP A 182 10.17 10.24 11.02
N ASN A 183 9.88 11.38 11.65
CA ASN A 183 10.91 12.29 12.19
C ASN A 183 10.50 12.79 13.57
N LEU A 184 10.57 11.92 14.58
CA LEU A 184 10.09 12.22 15.93
C LEU A 184 10.96 13.27 16.63
N PHE A 185 12.24 13.39 16.25
CA PHE A 185 13.21 14.34 16.83
C PHE A 185 13.53 15.53 15.92
N ALA A 186 12.63 15.91 15.01
CA ALA A 186 12.80 17.08 14.17
C ALA A 186 13.01 18.37 14.99
N GLU A 187 14.08 19.12 14.71
CA GLU A 187 14.38 20.41 15.37
C GLU A 187 13.89 21.64 14.58
N PHE A 188 13.06 21.43 13.55
CA PHE A 188 12.51 22.48 12.68
C PHE A 188 10.99 22.41 12.62
N ASP A 189 10.36 23.48 12.12
CA ASP A 189 8.90 23.56 12.01
C ASP A 189 8.37 22.67 10.86
N THR A 190 7.71 21.56 11.23
CA THR A 190 7.06 20.65 10.29
C THR A 190 5.62 21.04 9.94
N SER A 191 5.03 22.03 10.63
CA SER A 191 3.61 22.42 10.45
C SER A 191 3.28 22.97 9.07
N ARG A 192 4.30 23.40 8.32
CA ARG A 192 4.16 23.93 6.96
C ARG A 192 4.38 22.88 5.86
N SER A 193 4.61 21.62 6.23
CA SER A 193 4.79 20.53 5.28
C SER A 193 3.52 20.31 4.44
N THR A 194 3.67 20.18 3.12
CA THR A 194 2.57 19.84 2.21
C THR A 194 2.38 18.34 2.07
N PHE A 195 3.19 17.54 2.76
CA PHE A 195 3.35 16.11 2.50
C PHE A 195 2.02 15.34 2.55
N ALA A 196 1.17 15.59 3.55
CA ALA A 196 -0.12 14.92 3.64
C ALA A 196 -1.04 15.25 2.45
N SER A 197 -1.05 16.51 2.00
CA SER A 197 -1.82 16.93 0.83
C SER A 197 -1.27 16.36 -0.49
N ASP A 198 0.05 16.16 -0.58
CA ASP A 198 0.71 15.56 -1.73
C ASP A 198 0.40 14.05 -1.83
N VAL A 199 0.46 13.33 -0.71
CA VAL A 199 0.04 11.91 -0.59
C VAL A 199 -1.42 11.75 -0.99
N TYR A 200 -2.31 12.59 -0.45
CA TYR A 200 -3.74 12.55 -0.78
C TYR A 200 -4.00 12.77 -2.26
N ARG A 201 -3.37 13.79 -2.86
CA ARG A 201 -3.49 14.06 -4.30
C ARG A 201 -2.97 12.91 -5.14
N GLN A 202 -1.88 12.28 -4.73
CA GLN A 202 -1.35 11.10 -5.42
C GLN A 202 -2.30 9.91 -5.31
N ALA A 203 -2.93 9.68 -4.16
CA ALA A 203 -3.96 8.66 -3.99
C ALA A 203 -5.20 8.95 -4.87
N GLN A 204 -5.67 10.21 -4.93
CA GLN A 204 -6.73 10.61 -5.86
C GLN A 204 -6.36 10.34 -7.31
N ASN A 205 -5.12 10.62 -7.71
CA ASN A 205 -4.65 10.35 -9.07
C ASN A 205 -4.68 8.86 -9.38
N TYR A 206 -4.27 8.00 -8.45
CA TYR A 206 -4.35 6.54 -8.63
C TYR A 206 -5.81 6.06 -8.75
N ILE A 207 -6.74 6.60 -7.97
CA ILE A 207 -8.16 6.28 -8.07
C ILE A 207 -8.73 6.73 -9.43
N ALA A 208 -8.40 7.96 -9.85
CA ALA A 208 -8.89 8.53 -11.10
C ALA A 208 -8.27 7.91 -12.35
N GLN A 209 -7.04 7.40 -12.25
CA GLN A 209 -6.27 6.81 -13.34
C GLN A 209 -5.63 5.48 -12.90
N PRO A 210 -6.42 4.40 -12.70
CA PRO A 210 -5.92 3.14 -12.14
C PRO A 210 -4.80 2.48 -12.95
N GLN A 211 -4.72 2.77 -14.26
CA GLN A 211 -3.61 2.31 -15.11
C GLN A 211 -2.25 2.91 -14.75
N SER A 212 -2.21 3.97 -13.92
CA SER A 212 -0.98 4.58 -13.41
C SER A 212 -0.42 3.86 -12.17
N LEU A 213 -1.21 2.98 -11.54
CA LEU A 213 -0.74 2.12 -10.46
C LEU A 213 0.29 1.11 -11.00
N PRO A 214 1.36 0.81 -10.24
CA PRO A 214 2.20 -0.34 -10.54
C PRO A 214 1.38 -1.63 -10.64
N ARG A 215 1.78 -2.57 -11.50
CA ARG A 215 1.03 -3.80 -11.76
C ARG A 215 0.76 -4.60 -10.48
N ASP A 216 1.78 -4.76 -9.64
CA ASP A 216 1.64 -5.50 -8.39
C ASP A 216 0.68 -4.81 -7.40
N ALA A 217 0.66 -3.46 -7.40
CA ALA A 217 -0.29 -2.69 -6.60
C ALA A 217 -1.73 -2.85 -7.12
N GLN A 218 -1.94 -2.91 -8.45
CA GLN A 218 -3.26 -3.20 -9.03
C GLN A 218 -3.76 -4.57 -8.57
N THR A 219 -2.91 -5.59 -8.63
CA THR A 219 -3.22 -6.96 -8.21
C THR A 219 -3.63 -7.01 -6.74
N LEU A 220 -2.83 -6.44 -5.83
CA LEU A 220 -3.15 -6.43 -4.41
C LEU A 220 -4.41 -5.60 -4.12
N LEU A 221 -4.52 -4.39 -4.66
CA LEU A 221 -5.64 -3.50 -4.39
C LEU A 221 -6.97 -4.10 -4.88
N LYS A 222 -6.98 -4.72 -6.07
CA LYS A 222 -8.15 -5.45 -6.59
C LYS A 222 -8.56 -6.56 -5.63
N THR A 223 -7.60 -7.36 -5.15
CA THR A 223 -7.87 -8.46 -4.23
C THR A 223 -8.45 -7.97 -2.91
N LEU A 224 -7.84 -6.95 -2.29
CA LEU A 224 -8.34 -6.35 -1.05
C LEU A 224 -9.76 -5.79 -1.23
N LEU A 225 -9.99 -4.99 -2.28
CA LEU A 225 -11.33 -4.45 -2.58
C LEU A 225 -12.37 -5.56 -2.79
N SER A 226 -11.99 -6.67 -3.44
CA SER A 226 -12.90 -7.80 -3.67
C SER A 226 -13.25 -8.54 -2.38
N LEU A 227 -12.29 -8.70 -1.46
CA LEU A 227 -12.51 -9.36 -0.17
C LEU A 227 -13.44 -8.54 0.74
N PHE A 228 -13.34 -7.21 0.67
CA PHE A 228 -14.10 -6.27 1.51
C PHE A 228 -15.34 -5.68 0.82
N ALA A 229 -15.63 -6.05 -0.44
CA ALA A 229 -16.89 -5.74 -1.08
C ALA A 229 -18.02 -6.55 -0.43
N ASP A 230 -19.10 -5.88 -0.02
CA ASP A 230 -20.27 -6.52 0.56
C ASP A 230 -20.86 -7.55 -0.43
N LYS A 231 -21.01 -8.81 0.00
CA LYS A 231 -21.64 -9.88 -0.81
C LYS A 231 -23.15 -9.68 -1.00
N ASP A 232 -23.74 -8.67 -0.36
CA ASP A 232 -25.21 -8.50 -0.28
C ASP A 232 -25.88 -7.83 -1.49
N THR A 233 -25.14 -7.57 -2.58
CA THR A 233 -25.76 -6.99 -3.80
C THR A 233 -26.14 -8.03 -4.86
N GLN A 234 -26.12 -9.34 -4.55
CA GLN A 234 -26.49 -10.41 -5.50
C GLN A 234 -27.71 -11.27 -5.08
N SER A 235 -28.53 -10.86 -4.12
CA SER A 235 -29.81 -11.54 -3.85
C SER A 235 -30.96 -10.55 -3.73
N ILE A 236 -31.34 -9.98 -4.87
CA ILE A 236 -32.69 -9.45 -5.11
C ILE A 236 -32.99 -9.58 -6.61
N TYR A 237 -33.35 -10.80 -7.03
CA TYR A 237 -34.21 -11.07 -8.17
C TYR A 237 -35.18 -12.18 -7.81
#